data_AF-A0A660MI87-F1
#
_entry.id   AF-A0A660MI87-F1
#
_cell.length_a   1.000
_cell.length_b   1.000
_cell.length_c   1.000
_cell.angle_alpha   90.00
_cell.angle_beta   90.00
_cell.angle_gamma   90.00
#
_symmetry.space_group_name_H-M   'P 1'
#
loop_
_entity.id
_entity.type
_entity.pdbx_description
1 polymer ?
#
loop_
_entity_poly.entity_id
_entity_poly.type
_entity_poly.pdbx_seq_one_letter_code
_entity_poly.pdbx_strand_id
1 'polypeptide(L)'
;AAVQSSMGLAGDAAATPPDAAFTAEYGGIVGLSMFFGLLLHLLIARFTPVKTVFLTGHMLWWFPFVIVAGGVEAGLGGTRLIALGAVLSALYWSLMPWLMRRFVWDATGDESFLIGHPTGILSLFSGYVAKVFGNKARSTEDLQLPPNLSFFREIAICGALVMLLIYLVAGLFLPALVPEGKTLFFVAIDAGLKFAAGLLVMLYGVRMLISQIIPAFKGVAEKIVPGAKPAFDVPILFGYRPNAVIIGFVVAMLTSTVLVLIVNYFNVFGVLLLPLVITSFFECGGAAVIGEGQGGLRGAVAGSVAAAVLMIVLVGISAALYSHTIQNWILIFGGNDLSLTGIIAYYLGLIFGG
;
A
#
# COMPACT_ATOMS: atom_id res chain seq x y z
N ALA A 1 5.68 -10.69 5.86
CA ALA A 1 5.50 -12.13 5.57
C ALA A 1 6.27 -13.02 6.56
N ALA A 2 7.57 -13.32 6.39
CA ALA A 2 8.27 -14.28 7.26
C ALA A 2 8.36 -13.86 8.75
N VAL A 3 8.67 -12.59 9.04
CA VAL A 3 8.67 -12.02 10.41
C VAL A 3 7.31 -12.13 11.08
N GLN A 4 6.22 -11.96 10.33
CA GLN A 4 4.86 -12.01 10.88
C GLN A 4 4.35 -13.46 10.99
N SER A 5 4.82 -14.36 10.11
CA SER A 5 4.55 -15.80 10.15
C SER A 5 5.24 -16.49 11.32
N SER A 6 6.47 -16.10 11.66
CA SER A 6 7.19 -16.61 12.83
C SER A 6 6.66 -16.13 14.18
N MET A 7 5.77 -15.12 14.20
CA MET A 7 5.11 -14.64 15.43
C MET A 7 3.91 -15.51 15.84
N GLY A 8 3.63 -16.61 15.12
CA GLY A 8 2.46 -17.46 15.37
C GLY A 8 1.12 -16.80 15.01
N LEU A 9 1.16 -15.68 14.26
CA LEU A 9 0.00 -14.86 13.88
C LEU A 9 -0.34 -14.94 12.39
N ALA A 10 0.56 -15.46 11.55
CA ALA A 10 0.14 -16.23 10.38
C ALA A 10 0.26 -17.68 10.82
N GLY A 11 -0.85 -18.43 10.75
CA GLY A 11 -0.87 -19.84 11.14
C GLY A 11 0.28 -20.62 10.50
N ASP A 12 0.66 -21.71 11.16
CA ASP A 12 1.69 -22.66 10.71
C ASP A 12 1.70 -22.81 9.19
N ALA A 13 2.85 -23.12 8.59
CA ALA A 13 2.94 -23.46 7.17
C ALA A 13 2.09 -24.70 6.76
N ALA A 14 1.37 -25.33 7.70
CA ALA A 14 0.34 -26.35 7.51
C ALA A 14 -1.12 -25.85 7.65
N ALA A 15 -1.33 -24.61 8.09
CA ALA A 15 -2.62 -23.93 8.18
C ALA A 15 -2.89 -23.16 6.88
N THR A 16 -4.11 -23.29 6.37
CA THR A 16 -4.65 -22.56 5.22
C THR A 16 -4.23 -21.07 5.26
N PRO A 17 -3.72 -20.48 4.15
CA PRO A 17 -3.39 -19.06 4.09
C PRO A 17 -4.52 -18.19 4.69
N PRO A 18 -4.21 -17.07 5.38
CA PRO A 18 -5.21 -16.21 6.03
C PRO A 18 -6.41 -15.82 5.16
N ASP A 19 -6.19 -15.74 3.85
CA ASP A 19 -7.17 -15.42 2.81
C ASP A 19 -7.84 -16.64 2.18
N ALA A 20 -7.25 -17.83 2.26
CA ALA A 20 -7.72 -19.00 1.52
C ALA A 20 -9.02 -19.59 2.08
N ALA A 21 -9.22 -19.55 3.40
CA ALA A 21 -10.50 -19.97 4.00
C ALA A 21 -11.64 -19.02 3.59
N PHE A 22 -11.41 -17.71 3.72
CA PHE A 22 -12.37 -16.69 3.28
C PHE A 22 -12.64 -16.77 1.78
N THR A 23 -11.60 -16.99 0.97
CA THR A 23 -11.74 -17.12 -0.49
C THR A 23 -12.50 -18.38 -0.88
N ALA A 24 -12.34 -19.49 -0.16
CA ALA A 24 -13.11 -20.70 -0.42
C ALA A 24 -14.62 -20.48 -0.24
N GLU A 25 -15.01 -19.67 0.74
CA GLU A 25 -16.42 -19.39 1.05
C GLU A 25 -16.99 -18.22 0.21
N TYR A 26 -16.26 -17.10 0.12
CA TYR A 26 -16.75 -15.83 -0.45
C TYR A 26 -16.12 -15.48 -1.79
N GLY A 27 -15.19 -16.28 -2.32
CA GLY A 27 -14.47 -15.98 -3.57
C GLY A 27 -15.39 -15.74 -4.77
N GLY A 28 -16.52 -16.44 -4.85
CA GLY A 28 -17.54 -16.20 -5.88
C GLY A 28 -18.19 -14.81 -5.77
N ILE A 29 -18.48 -14.35 -4.56
CA ILE A 29 -19.03 -13.00 -4.29
C ILE A 29 -17.99 -11.94 -4.60
N VAL A 30 -16.72 -12.15 -4.23
CA VAL A 30 -15.61 -11.26 -4.58
C VAL A 30 -15.47 -11.15 -6.10
N GLY A 31 -15.50 -12.28 -6.81
CA GLY A 31 -15.40 -12.31 -8.28
C GLY A 31 -16.55 -11.58 -8.99
N LEU A 32 -17.79 -11.77 -8.52
CA LEU A 32 -18.95 -11.04 -9.06
C LEU A 32 -18.87 -9.54 -8.75
N SER A 33 -18.46 -9.18 -7.55
CA SER A 33 -18.24 -7.78 -7.14
C SER A 33 -17.19 -7.10 -8.02
N MET A 34 -16.08 -7.81 -8.29
CA MET A 34 -15.02 -7.34 -9.20
C MET A 34 -15.56 -7.13 -10.62
N PHE A 35 -16.30 -8.09 -11.16
CA PHE A 35 -16.86 -8.01 -12.51
C PHE A 35 -17.81 -6.81 -12.67
N PHE A 36 -18.82 -6.70 -11.80
CA PHE A 36 -19.77 -5.59 -11.87
C PHE A 36 -19.12 -4.25 -11.52
N GLY A 37 -18.16 -4.25 -10.57
CA GLY A 37 -17.39 -3.06 -10.24
C GLY A 37 -16.56 -2.56 -11.42
N LEU A 38 -15.96 -3.46 -12.21
CA LEU A 38 -15.16 -3.07 -13.38
C LEU A 38 -16.06 -2.44 -14.46
N LEU A 39 -17.25 -3.00 -14.67
CA LEU A 39 -18.25 -2.41 -15.57
C LEU A 39 -18.62 -1.00 -15.10
N LEU A 40 -18.98 -0.82 -13.82
CA LEU A 40 -19.31 0.49 -13.27
C LEU A 40 -18.15 1.48 -13.37
N HIS A 41 -16.92 1.05 -13.09
CA HIS A 41 -15.71 1.87 -13.23
C HIS A 41 -15.52 2.37 -14.67
N LEU A 42 -15.67 1.49 -15.67
CA LEU A 42 -15.57 1.88 -17.08
C LEU A 42 -16.72 2.80 -17.51
N LEU A 43 -17.93 2.61 -16.98
CA LEU A 43 -19.06 3.51 -17.21
C LEU A 43 -18.79 4.90 -16.62
N ILE A 44 -18.24 4.98 -15.40
CA ILE A 44 -17.80 6.25 -14.79
C ILE A 44 -16.78 6.92 -15.71
N ALA A 45 -15.77 6.18 -16.18
CA ALA A 45 -14.74 6.71 -17.07
C ALA A 45 -15.30 7.20 -18.40
N ARG A 46 -16.27 6.47 -18.98
CA ARG A 46 -16.90 6.83 -20.24
C ARG A 46 -17.76 8.09 -20.13
N PHE A 47 -18.66 8.13 -19.16
CA PHE A 47 -19.76 9.10 -19.12
C PHE A 47 -19.52 10.31 -18.20
N THR A 48 -18.49 10.28 -17.36
CA THR A 48 -18.17 11.40 -16.45
C THR A 48 -16.84 12.09 -16.83
N PRO A 49 -16.50 13.24 -16.22
CA PRO A 49 -15.18 13.86 -16.36
C PRO A 49 -14.03 13.06 -15.71
N VAL A 50 -14.33 12.04 -14.91
CA VAL A 50 -13.34 11.19 -14.24
C VAL A 50 -12.79 10.17 -15.23
N LYS A 51 -11.81 10.56 -16.05
CA LYS A 51 -11.24 9.70 -17.11
C LYS A 51 -10.21 8.68 -16.62
N THR A 52 -10.39 8.15 -15.41
CA THR A 52 -9.47 7.17 -14.82
C THR A 52 -9.74 5.78 -15.37
N VAL A 53 -8.70 5.04 -15.76
CA VAL A 53 -8.79 3.59 -15.99
C VAL A 53 -7.76 2.89 -15.12
N PHE A 54 -8.23 2.08 -14.17
CA PHE A 54 -7.42 1.40 -13.17
C PHE A 54 -6.80 0.13 -13.73
N LEU A 55 -5.46 0.06 -13.74
CA LEU A 55 -4.73 -1.01 -14.44
C LEU A 55 -3.93 -1.94 -13.50
N THR A 56 -4.03 -1.74 -12.20
CA THR A 56 -3.34 -2.59 -11.22
C THR A 56 -4.15 -3.85 -10.95
N GLY A 57 -3.96 -4.86 -11.79
CA GLY A 57 -4.83 -6.05 -11.86
C GLY A 57 -5.02 -6.79 -10.54
N HIS A 58 -3.97 -7.01 -9.76
CA HIS A 58 -4.09 -7.69 -8.47
C HIS A 58 -4.88 -6.86 -7.45
N MET A 59 -4.85 -5.52 -7.55
CA MET A 59 -5.66 -4.65 -6.70
C MET A 59 -7.13 -4.62 -7.14
N LEU A 60 -7.45 -4.93 -8.41
CA LEU A 60 -8.85 -5.16 -8.82
C LEU A 60 -9.49 -6.33 -8.06
N TRP A 61 -8.69 -7.27 -7.55
CA TRP A 61 -9.15 -8.33 -6.65
C TRP A 61 -9.17 -7.88 -5.19
N TRP A 62 -8.09 -7.25 -4.70
CA TRP A 62 -7.96 -6.95 -3.27
C TRP A 62 -8.98 -5.93 -2.74
N PHE A 63 -9.39 -4.95 -3.54
CA PHE A 63 -10.44 -4.00 -3.12
C PHE A 63 -11.78 -4.70 -2.86
N PRO A 64 -12.38 -5.43 -3.82
CA PRO A 64 -13.62 -6.15 -3.54
C PRO A 64 -13.43 -7.23 -2.47
N PHE A 65 -12.26 -7.85 -2.35
CA PHE A 65 -11.97 -8.80 -1.27
C PHE A 65 -12.15 -8.19 0.12
N VAL A 66 -11.49 -7.05 0.41
CA VAL A 66 -11.60 -6.40 1.73
C VAL A 66 -12.98 -5.78 1.97
N ILE A 67 -13.61 -5.23 0.91
CA ILE A 67 -14.96 -4.65 1.00
C ILE A 67 -15.99 -5.74 1.30
N VAL A 68 -15.90 -6.89 0.62
CA VAL A 68 -16.79 -8.03 0.86
C VAL A 68 -16.56 -8.57 2.26
N ALA A 69 -15.31 -8.74 2.70
CA ALA A 69 -15.03 -9.13 4.09
C ALA A 69 -15.67 -8.16 5.10
N GLY A 70 -15.60 -6.85 4.84
CA GLY A 70 -16.17 -5.84 5.74
C GLY A 70 -17.70 -5.92 5.78
N GLY A 71 -18.34 -6.18 4.64
CA GLY A 71 -19.78 -6.43 4.58
C GLY A 71 -20.19 -7.72 5.31
N VAL A 72 -19.40 -8.79 5.22
CA VAL A 72 -19.65 -10.06 5.93
C VAL A 72 -19.58 -9.86 7.44
N GLU A 73 -18.57 -9.14 7.94
CA GLU A 73 -18.46 -8.77 9.36
C GLU A 73 -19.69 -7.97 9.84
N ALA A 74 -20.32 -7.20 8.95
CA ALA A 74 -21.54 -6.47 9.23
C ALA A 74 -22.84 -7.29 9.07
N GLY A 75 -22.72 -8.60 8.78
CA GLY A 75 -23.86 -9.51 8.60
C GLY A 75 -24.52 -9.45 7.21
N LEU A 76 -23.91 -8.77 6.22
CA LEU A 76 -24.43 -8.76 4.86
C LEU A 76 -24.15 -10.07 4.12
N GLY A 77 -25.08 -10.45 3.24
CA GLY A 77 -24.92 -11.59 2.34
C GLY A 77 -25.59 -11.39 0.99
N GLY A 78 -25.37 -12.36 0.10
CA GLY A 78 -26.04 -12.46 -1.21
C GLY A 78 -25.88 -11.21 -2.08
N THR A 79 -26.97 -10.82 -2.75
CA THR A 79 -26.96 -9.72 -3.74
C THR A 79 -26.60 -8.37 -3.14
N ARG A 80 -26.97 -8.09 -1.88
CA ARG A 80 -26.63 -6.82 -1.21
C ARG A 80 -25.12 -6.68 -1.04
N LEU A 81 -24.45 -7.77 -0.66
CA LEU A 81 -23.00 -7.82 -0.51
C LEU A 81 -22.27 -7.63 -1.85
N ILE A 82 -22.77 -8.26 -2.92
CA ILE A 82 -22.24 -8.07 -4.28
C ILE A 82 -22.38 -6.60 -4.73
N ALA A 83 -23.54 -6.00 -4.50
CA ALA A 83 -23.80 -4.61 -4.87
C ALA A 83 -22.88 -3.64 -4.12
N LEU A 84 -22.73 -3.82 -2.79
CA LEU A 84 -21.80 -3.04 -1.97
C LEU A 84 -20.36 -3.17 -2.48
N GLY A 85 -19.91 -4.42 -2.71
CA GLY A 85 -18.60 -4.75 -3.25
C GLY A 85 -18.32 -4.05 -4.58
N ALA A 86 -19.24 -4.18 -5.53
CA ALA A 86 -19.13 -3.60 -6.86
C ALA A 86 -19.08 -2.07 -6.84
N VAL A 87 -20.00 -1.43 -6.11
CA VAL A 87 -20.12 0.03 -6.07
C VAL A 87 -18.91 0.66 -5.40
N LEU A 88 -18.53 0.20 -4.20
CA LEU A 88 -17.40 0.79 -3.48
C LEU A 88 -16.07 0.57 -4.23
N SER A 89 -15.87 -0.61 -4.83
CA SER A 89 -14.68 -0.86 -5.65
C SER A 89 -14.62 0.06 -6.86
N ALA A 90 -15.72 0.20 -7.60
CA ALA A 90 -15.80 1.10 -8.76
C ALA A 90 -15.54 2.56 -8.39
N LEU A 91 -16.10 3.02 -7.27
CA LEU A 91 -15.88 4.38 -6.76
C LEU A 91 -14.41 4.58 -6.39
N TYR A 92 -13.79 3.63 -5.69
CA TYR A 92 -12.38 3.72 -5.35
C TYR A 92 -11.49 3.79 -6.60
N TRP A 93 -11.63 2.83 -7.52
CA TRP A 93 -10.83 2.75 -8.74
C TRP A 93 -10.95 3.98 -9.64
N SER A 94 -12.12 4.63 -9.62
CA SER A 94 -12.36 5.84 -10.42
C SER A 94 -11.85 7.10 -9.72
N LEU A 95 -12.26 7.29 -8.47
CA LEU A 95 -12.18 8.57 -7.78
C LEU A 95 -10.86 8.76 -7.05
N MET A 96 -10.27 7.72 -6.45
CA MET A 96 -9.03 7.89 -5.68
C MET A 96 -7.85 8.31 -6.59
N PRO A 97 -7.56 7.63 -7.71
CA PRO A 97 -6.49 8.07 -8.62
C PRO A 97 -6.76 9.48 -9.17
N TRP A 98 -8.03 9.78 -9.44
CA TRP A 98 -8.43 11.10 -9.91
C TRP A 98 -8.20 12.16 -8.85
N LEU A 99 -8.55 11.93 -7.58
CA LEU A 99 -8.35 12.87 -6.48
C LEU A 99 -6.86 13.16 -6.25
N MET A 100 -6.02 12.13 -6.36
CA MET A 100 -4.57 12.26 -6.23
C MET A 100 -3.88 12.94 -7.41
N ARG A 101 -4.53 13.04 -8.58
CA ARG A 101 -3.87 13.39 -9.86
C ARG A 101 -2.93 14.58 -9.78
N ARG A 102 -3.35 15.69 -9.15
CA ARG A 102 -2.55 16.91 -9.05
C ARG A 102 -1.31 16.70 -8.19
N PHE A 103 -1.45 15.96 -7.10
CA PHE A 103 -0.32 15.62 -6.23
C PHE A 103 0.71 14.75 -6.96
N VAL A 104 0.23 13.79 -7.77
CA VAL A 104 1.09 12.93 -8.60
C VAL A 104 1.81 13.76 -9.66
N TRP A 105 1.11 14.63 -10.37
CA TRP A 105 1.68 15.46 -11.44
C TRP A 105 2.67 16.50 -10.90
N ASP A 106 2.39 17.10 -9.75
CA ASP A 106 3.34 18.00 -9.08
C ASP A 106 4.62 17.27 -8.64
N ALA A 107 4.51 16.00 -8.24
CA ALA A 107 5.67 15.20 -7.84
C ALA A 107 6.48 14.72 -9.04
N THR A 108 5.82 14.32 -10.13
CA THR A 108 6.46 13.64 -11.27
C THR A 108 6.79 14.56 -12.43
N GLY A 109 6.08 15.68 -12.57
CA GLY A 109 6.11 16.54 -13.76
C GLY A 109 5.43 15.90 -14.98
N ASP A 110 4.73 14.78 -14.83
CA ASP A 110 4.17 13.99 -15.93
C ASP A 110 2.65 13.79 -15.76
N GLU A 111 1.88 14.40 -16.66
CA GLU A 111 0.42 14.31 -16.65
C GLU A 111 -0.15 13.10 -17.40
N SER A 112 0.70 12.24 -17.95
CA SER A 112 0.27 11.13 -18.84
C SER A 112 -0.39 9.97 -18.10
N PHE A 113 -0.22 9.88 -16.77
CA PHE A 113 -0.74 8.78 -15.96
C PHE A 113 -1.28 9.24 -14.59
N LEU A 114 -1.89 8.29 -13.89
CA LEU A 114 -2.41 8.38 -12.53
C LEU A 114 -1.88 7.21 -11.68
N ILE A 115 -2.14 7.23 -10.37
CA ILE A 115 -1.78 6.13 -9.47
C ILE A 115 -3.01 5.36 -9.02
N GLY A 116 -3.07 4.09 -9.39
CA GLY A 116 -4.08 3.11 -9.02
C GLY A 116 -3.52 2.07 -8.06
N HIS A 117 -3.31 2.45 -6.80
CA HIS A 117 -2.78 1.57 -5.76
C HIS A 117 -3.41 1.95 -4.40
N PRO A 118 -3.43 1.08 -3.38
CA PRO A 118 -3.85 1.44 -2.03
C PRO A 118 -2.87 2.38 -1.30
N THR A 119 -2.33 3.42 -1.95
CA THR A 119 -1.54 4.48 -1.28
C THR A 119 -2.33 5.78 -1.16
N GLY A 120 -3.55 5.83 -1.66
CA GLY A 120 -4.29 7.06 -1.91
C GLY A 120 -4.49 7.94 -0.70
N ILE A 121 -5.11 7.41 0.36
CA ILE A 121 -5.35 8.18 1.57
C ILE A 121 -4.05 8.62 2.25
N LEU A 122 -3.05 7.74 2.28
CA LEU A 122 -1.74 8.02 2.88
C LEU A 122 -1.00 9.12 2.09
N SER A 123 -1.05 9.04 0.77
CA SER A 123 -0.46 10.02 -0.14
C SER A 123 -1.15 11.38 -0.07
N LEU A 124 -2.47 11.40 0.00
CA LEU A 124 -3.22 12.65 0.19
C LEU A 124 -2.86 13.29 1.53
N PHE A 125 -2.86 12.51 2.62
CA PHE A 125 -2.52 13.00 3.95
C PHE A 125 -1.08 13.52 4.01
N SER A 126 -0.12 12.76 3.49
CA SER A 126 1.28 13.17 3.31
C SER A 126 1.40 14.47 2.52
N GLY A 127 0.71 14.56 1.37
CA GLY A 127 0.73 15.73 0.50
C GLY A 127 0.19 16.99 1.18
N TYR A 128 -0.89 16.88 1.95
CA TYR A 128 -1.45 18.02 2.70
C TYR A 128 -0.53 18.46 3.85
N VAL A 129 0.00 17.54 4.63
CA VAL A 129 0.97 17.84 5.69
C VAL A 129 2.23 18.49 5.10
N ALA A 130 2.72 17.97 3.98
CA ALA A 130 3.87 18.53 3.29
C ALA A 130 3.64 19.96 2.77
N LYS A 131 2.42 20.32 2.37
CA LYS A 131 2.09 21.72 2.00
C LYS A 131 2.20 22.69 3.16
N VAL A 132 1.93 22.23 4.39
CA VAL A 132 1.95 23.06 5.59
C VAL A 132 3.35 23.15 6.20
N PHE A 133 4.04 22.01 6.32
CA PHE A 133 5.30 21.90 7.06
C PHE A 133 6.55 21.78 6.17
N GLY A 134 6.35 21.58 4.86
CA GLY A 134 7.42 21.39 3.89
C GLY A 134 7.99 22.69 3.34
N ASN A 135 9.06 22.55 2.55
CA ASN A 135 9.66 23.62 1.78
C ASN A 135 10.27 23.04 0.48
N LYS A 136 9.77 23.51 -0.67
CA LYS A 136 10.22 23.06 -2.01
C LYS A 136 11.65 23.48 -2.37
N ALA A 137 12.31 24.33 -1.57
CA ALA A 137 13.65 24.85 -1.86
C ALA A 137 14.74 23.77 -1.91
N ARG A 138 14.51 22.58 -1.33
CA ARG A 138 15.50 21.50 -1.29
C ARG A 138 14.85 20.18 -1.63
N SER A 139 15.30 19.54 -2.70
CA SER A 139 14.86 18.18 -3.11
C SER A 139 15.55 17.12 -2.25
N THR A 140 14.95 15.93 -2.12
CA THR A 140 15.66 14.73 -1.64
C THR A 140 16.72 14.31 -2.64
N GLU A 141 16.51 14.60 -3.92
CA GLU A 141 17.46 14.29 -5.00
C GLU A 141 18.72 15.16 -4.95
N ASP A 142 18.68 16.31 -4.26
CA ASP A 142 19.82 17.22 -4.09
C ASP A 142 20.75 16.81 -2.93
N LEU A 143 20.43 15.73 -2.22
CA LEU A 143 21.21 15.29 -1.06
C LEU A 143 22.60 14.81 -1.48
N GLN A 144 23.62 15.64 -1.21
CA GLN A 144 25.02 15.26 -1.34
C GLN A 144 25.45 14.49 -0.09
N LEU A 145 25.69 13.18 -0.25
CA LEU A 145 26.30 12.37 0.79
C LEU A 145 27.82 12.46 0.68
N PRO A 146 28.55 12.46 1.81
CA PRO A 146 30.01 12.42 1.77
C PRO A 146 30.47 11.16 1.03
N PRO A 147 31.68 11.15 0.42
CA PRO A 147 32.13 10.06 -0.47
C PRO A 147 31.97 8.66 0.15
N ASN A 148 32.26 8.52 1.44
CA ASN A 148 32.18 7.24 2.17
C ASN A 148 30.73 6.75 2.41
N LEU A 149 29.73 7.63 2.32
CA LEU A 149 28.31 7.32 2.45
C LEU A 149 27.58 7.40 1.10
N SER A 150 28.28 7.66 0.01
CA SER A 150 27.68 7.81 -1.32
C SER A 150 26.92 6.56 -1.78
N PHE A 151 27.30 5.37 -1.29
CA PHE A 151 26.60 4.12 -1.58
C PHE A 151 25.16 4.08 -1.02
N PHE A 152 24.81 4.88 -0.01
CA PHE A 152 23.43 5.01 0.48
C PHE A 152 22.51 5.69 -0.54
N ARG A 153 23.05 6.26 -1.63
CA ARG A 153 22.24 6.71 -2.77
C ARG A 153 21.68 5.55 -3.58
N GLU A 154 22.29 4.37 -3.50
CA GLU A 154 21.75 3.18 -4.14
C GLU A 154 20.58 2.65 -3.30
N ILE A 155 19.38 2.84 -3.83
CA ILE A 155 18.10 2.43 -3.23
C ILE A 155 18.14 0.97 -2.79
N ALA A 156 18.73 0.11 -3.62
CA ALA A 156 18.87 -1.31 -3.34
C ALA A 156 19.73 -1.57 -2.09
N ILE A 157 20.83 -0.83 -1.91
CA ILE A 157 21.72 -0.98 -0.76
C ILE A 157 21.04 -0.46 0.50
N CYS A 158 20.41 0.71 0.44
CA CYS A 158 19.61 1.25 1.55
C CYS A 158 18.52 0.27 1.98
N GLY A 159 17.74 -0.25 1.03
CA GLY A 159 16.70 -1.24 1.28
C GLY A 159 17.23 -2.51 1.94
N ALA A 160 18.35 -3.06 1.44
CA ALA A 160 19.00 -4.22 2.06
C ALA A 160 19.40 -3.97 3.51
N LEU A 161 19.99 -2.81 3.81
CA LEU A 161 20.44 -2.48 5.16
C LEU A 161 19.28 -2.32 6.14
N VAL A 162 18.18 -1.69 5.70
CA VAL A 162 16.98 -1.56 6.51
C VAL A 162 16.37 -2.94 6.80
N MET A 163 16.25 -3.80 5.78
CA MET A 163 15.73 -5.15 5.96
C MET A 163 16.62 -6.02 6.84
N LEU A 164 17.94 -5.90 6.70
CA LEU A 164 18.90 -6.54 7.60
C LEU A 164 18.65 -6.09 9.03
N LEU A 165 18.53 -4.78 9.30
CA LEU A 165 18.29 -4.25 10.63
C LEU A 165 16.94 -4.74 11.21
N ILE A 166 15.88 -4.74 10.40
CA ILE A 166 14.57 -5.26 10.81
C ILE A 166 14.68 -6.72 11.22
N TYR A 167 15.35 -7.56 10.42
CA TYR A 167 15.50 -8.98 10.72
C TYR A 167 16.38 -9.22 11.95
N LEU A 168 17.45 -8.44 12.14
CA LEU A 168 18.28 -8.52 13.35
C LEU A 168 17.44 -8.19 14.58
N VAL A 169 16.73 -7.07 14.58
CA VAL A 169 15.91 -6.67 15.74
C VAL A 169 14.79 -7.68 15.98
N ALA A 170 14.05 -8.06 14.94
CA ALA A 170 12.94 -9.00 15.07
C ALA A 170 13.41 -10.38 15.55
N GLY A 171 14.53 -10.89 15.04
CA GLY A 171 15.06 -12.20 15.42
C GLY A 171 15.63 -12.27 16.83
N LEU A 172 15.89 -11.14 17.50
CA LEU A 172 16.20 -11.12 18.94
C LEU A 172 14.97 -11.48 19.80
N PHE A 173 13.77 -11.12 19.33
CA PHE A 173 12.52 -11.35 20.05
C PHE A 173 11.76 -12.58 19.51
N LEU A 174 12.12 -13.06 18.32
CA LEU A 174 11.43 -14.13 17.61
C LEU A 174 12.43 -15.19 17.15
N PRO A 175 12.82 -16.14 18.03
CA PRO A 175 13.78 -17.19 17.67
C PRO A 175 13.34 -18.02 16.46
N ALA A 176 12.03 -18.17 16.24
CA ALA A 176 11.44 -18.86 15.10
C ALA A 176 11.80 -18.22 13.74
N LEU A 177 12.30 -16.97 13.70
CA LEU A 177 12.83 -16.36 12.48
C LEU A 177 14.13 -16.98 12.00
N VAL A 178 14.84 -17.67 12.87
CA VAL A 178 16.16 -18.24 12.59
C VAL A 178 15.99 -19.73 12.36
N PRO A 179 16.07 -20.22 11.11
CA PRO A 179 15.98 -21.65 10.84
C PRO A 179 17.06 -22.42 11.60
N GLU A 180 16.75 -23.65 12.01
CA GLU A 180 17.72 -24.52 12.68
C GLU A 180 19.02 -24.63 11.88
N GLY A 181 20.15 -24.52 12.56
CA GLY A 181 21.49 -24.55 11.96
C GLY A 181 21.92 -23.26 11.26
N LYS A 182 21.11 -22.19 11.26
CA LYS A 182 21.52 -20.85 10.78
C LYS A 182 21.75 -19.89 11.93
N THR A 183 22.59 -18.88 11.69
CA THR A 183 22.77 -17.75 12.61
C THR A 183 21.88 -16.59 12.19
N LEU A 184 21.29 -15.89 13.17
CA LEU A 184 20.48 -14.68 12.96
C LEU A 184 21.12 -13.69 11.99
N PHE A 185 22.42 -13.44 12.13
CA PHE A 185 23.17 -12.53 11.27
C PHE A 185 23.10 -12.92 9.79
N PHE A 186 23.30 -14.20 9.45
CA PHE A 186 23.24 -14.67 8.07
C PHE A 186 21.81 -14.68 7.52
N VAL A 187 20.82 -14.96 8.36
CA VAL A 187 19.40 -14.85 7.97
C VAL A 187 19.03 -13.40 7.63
N ALA A 188 19.49 -12.45 8.45
CA ALA A 188 19.26 -11.02 8.22
C ALA A 188 19.96 -10.51 6.95
N ILE A 189 21.19 -10.95 6.69
CA ILE A 189 21.89 -10.64 5.44
C ILE A 189 21.13 -11.20 4.22
N ASP A 190 20.74 -12.47 4.27
CA ASP A 190 20.00 -13.12 3.17
C ASP A 190 18.67 -12.39 2.88
N ALA A 191 17.94 -12.00 3.93
CA ALA A 191 16.72 -11.21 3.81
C ALA A 191 16.98 -9.84 3.16
N GLY A 192 18.02 -9.13 3.60
CA GLY A 192 18.43 -7.85 3.01
C GLY A 192 18.80 -7.96 1.53
N LEU A 193 19.64 -8.95 1.18
CA LEU A 193 20.06 -9.18 -0.20
C LEU A 193 18.90 -9.56 -1.12
N LYS A 194 17.98 -10.43 -0.67
CA LYS A 194 16.77 -10.79 -1.41
C LYS A 194 15.87 -9.58 -1.66
N PHE A 195 15.71 -8.72 -0.65
CA PHE A 195 14.96 -7.49 -0.81
C PHE A 195 15.59 -6.57 -1.86
N ALA A 196 16.91 -6.34 -1.78
CA ALA A 196 17.63 -5.53 -2.77
C ALA A 196 17.53 -6.11 -4.18
N ALA A 197 17.68 -7.43 -4.35
CA ALA A 197 17.54 -8.09 -5.64
C ALA A 197 16.13 -7.92 -6.20
N GLY A 198 15.08 -8.14 -5.38
CA GLY A 198 13.70 -7.90 -5.77
C GLY A 198 13.43 -6.45 -6.16
N LEU A 199 13.99 -5.50 -5.40
CA LEU A 199 13.87 -4.07 -5.68
C LEU A 199 14.53 -3.67 -6.99
N LEU A 200 15.72 -4.18 -7.29
CA LEU A 200 16.41 -3.92 -8.55
C LEU A 200 15.60 -4.46 -9.73
N VAL A 201 15.14 -5.70 -9.66
CA VAL A 201 14.29 -6.31 -10.69
C VAL A 201 13.03 -5.47 -10.92
N MET A 202 12.40 -5.00 -9.85
CA MET A 202 11.23 -4.13 -9.92
C MET A 202 11.54 -2.79 -10.59
N LEU A 203 12.60 -2.08 -10.19
CA LEU A 203 12.98 -0.78 -10.75
C LEU A 203 13.30 -0.87 -12.25
N TYR A 204 14.02 -1.92 -12.67
CA TYR A 204 14.28 -2.17 -14.09
C TYR A 204 13.00 -2.49 -14.86
N GLY A 205 12.11 -3.31 -14.29
CA GLY A 205 10.81 -3.64 -14.87
C GLY A 205 9.91 -2.41 -15.05
N VAL A 206 9.82 -1.54 -14.05
CA VAL A 206 9.01 -0.31 -14.10
C VAL A 206 9.44 0.61 -15.25
N ARG A 207 10.74 0.84 -15.43
CA ARG A 207 11.25 1.68 -16.52
C ARG A 207 10.86 1.14 -17.90
N MET A 208 10.97 -0.18 -18.07
CA MET A 208 10.55 -0.85 -19.31
C MET A 208 9.04 -0.68 -19.53
N LEU A 209 8.25 -0.89 -18.48
CA LEU A 209 6.78 -0.82 -18.51
C LEU A 209 6.27 0.55 -18.98
N ILE A 210 6.80 1.65 -18.43
CA ILE A 210 6.40 3.02 -18.79
C ILE A 210 6.54 3.25 -20.30
N SER A 211 7.66 2.83 -20.88
CA SER A 211 7.98 3.09 -22.29
C SER A 211 7.07 2.35 -23.28
N GLN A 212 6.50 1.20 -22.89
CA GLN A 212 5.74 0.32 -23.79
C GLN A 212 4.24 0.34 -23.52
N ILE A 213 3.83 0.32 -22.25
CA ILE A 213 2.41 0.19 -21.88
C ILE A 213 1.67 1.51 -22.07
N ILE A 214 2.30 2.66 -21.80
CA ILE A 214 1.61 3.97 -21.94
C ILE A 214 1.14 4.21 -23.40
N PRO A 215 1.99 4.04 -24.44
CA PRO A 215 1.53 4.18 -25.82
C PRO A 215 0.50 3.12 -26.22
N ALA A 216 0.70 1.87 -25.82
CA ALA A 216 -0.23 0.77 -26.14
C ALA A 216 -1.62 1.00 -25.52
N PHE A 217 -1.67 1.47 -24.27
CA PHE A 217 -2.90 1.80 -23.57
C PHE A 217 -3.65 2.92 -24.29
N LYS A 218 -2.98 4.03 -24.64
CA LYS A 218 -3.63 5.13 -25.37
C LYS A 218 -4.30 4.65 -26.66
N GLY A 219 -3.66 3.77 -27.43
CA GLY A 219 -4.21 3.27 -28.69
C GLY A 219 -5.49 2.42 -28.57
N VAL A 220 -5.68 1.70 -27.46
CA VAL A 220 -6.86 0.85 -27.23
C VAL A 220 -7.91 1.59 -26.39
N ALA A 221 -7.48 2.20 -25.29
CA ALA A 221 -8.37 2.81 -24.32
C ALA A 221 -9.11 4.01 -24.88
N GLU A 222 -8.49 4.83 -25.74
CA GLU A 222 -9.17 5.99 -26.34
C GLU A 222 -10.36 5.60 -27.23
N LYS A 223 -10.36 4.39 -27.81
CA LYS A 223 -11.51 3.89 -28.58
C LYS A 223 -12.72 3.60 -27.70
N ILE A 224 -12.48 3.12 -26.48
CA ILE A 224 -13.54 2.73 -25.53
C ILE A 224 -13.92 3.92 -24.65
N VAL A 225 -12.93 4.63 -24.10
CA VAL A 225 -13.05 5.78 -23.20
C VAL A 225 -12.20 6.95 -23.72
N PRO A 226 -12.82 7.94 -24.40
CA PRO A 226 -12.15 9.12 -24.90
C PRO A 226 -11.49 9.91 -23.75
N GLY A 227 -10.20 10.20 -23.92
CA GLY A 227 -9.40 10.93 -22.92
C GLY A 227 -9.01 10.09 -21.70
N ALA A 228 -9.08 8.75 -21.78
CA ALA A 228 -8.67 7.86 -20.70
C ALA A 228 -7.22 8.12 -20.26
N LYS A 229 -7.02 8.20 -18.95
CA LYS A 229 -5.72 8.24 -18.30
C LYS A 229 -5.49 6.92 -17.56
N PRO A 230 -4.40 6.19 -17.86
CA PRO A 230 -4.08 4.96 -17.17
C PRO A 230 -3.66 5.24 -15.73
N ALA A 231 -4.21 4.50 -14.77
CA ALA A 231 -3.79 4.52 -13.38
C ALA A 231 -2.95 3.26 -13.09
N PHE A 232 -1.66 3.47 -12.87
CA PHE A 232 -0.67 2.42 -12.66
C PHE A 232 -0.36 2.19 -11.19
N ASP A 233 0.35 1.09 -10.95
CA ASP A 233 0.84 0.71 -9.65
C ASP A 233 1.85 1.75 -9.09
N VAL A 234 1.91 1.89 -7.76
CA VAL A 234 2.74 2.86 -7.05
C VAL A 234 4.24 2.78 -7.36
N PRO A 235 4.86 1.61 -7.67
CA PRO A 235 6.27 1.55 -8.02
C PRO A 235 6.68 2.42 -9.20
N ILE A 236 5.73 2.84 -10.05
CA ILE A 236 6.00 3.80 -11.12
C ILE A 236 6.62 5.10 -10.57
N LEU A 237 6.19 5.54 -9.38
CA LEU A 237 6.69 6.75 -8.72
C LEU A 237 8.16 6.61 -8.29
N PHE A 238 8.64 5.39 -8.07
CA PHE A 238 9.96 5.16 -7.49
C PHE A 238 11.07 5.45 -8.50
N GLY A 239 10.75 5.41 -9.78
CA GLY A 239 11.65 5.85 -10.85
C GLY A 239 11.81 7.38 -10.93
N TYR A 240 10.85 8.16 -10.43
CA TYR A 240 10.86 9.62 -10.52
C TYR A 240 11.61 10.26 -9.34
N ARG A 241 11.38 9.78 -8.11
CA ARG A 241 11.96 10.34 -6.87
C ARG A 241 12.49 9.24 -5.96
N PRO A 242 13.56 8.56 -6.36
CA PRO A 242 14.07 7.38 -5.68
C PRO A 242 14.52 7.64 -4.24
N ASN A 243 15.14 8.79 -3.94
CA ASN A 243 15.61 9.05 -2.57
C ASN A 243 14.44 9.31 -1.62
N ALA A 244 13.37 9.97 -2.09
CA ALA A 244 12.17 10.15 -1.28
C ALA A 244 11.53 8.83 -0.88
N VAL A 245 11.52 7.81 -1.75
CA VAL A 245 11.00 6.47 -1.41
C VAL A 245 11.77 5.88 -0.24
N ILE A 246 13.11 5.95 -0.27
CA ILE A 246 13.96 5.39 0.79
C ILE A 246 13.81 6.16 2.09
N ILE A 247 13.87 7.49 2.03
CA ILE A 247 13.68 8.33 3.21
C ILE A 247 12.30 8.04 3.81
N GLY A 248 11.28 7.95 2.96
CA GLY A 248 9.93 7.61 3.35
C GLY A 248 9.84 6.26 4.02
N PHE A 249 10.43 5.23 3.42
CA PHE A 249 10.47 3.89 4.00
C PHE A 249 11.13 3.88 5.38
N VAL A 250 12.31 4.47 5.53
CA VAL A 250 13.04 4.51 6.81
C VAL A 250 12.24 5.27 7.87
N VAL A 251 11.75 6.46 7.53
CA VAL A 251 10.98 7.30 8.46
C VAL A 251 9.68 6.61 8.84
N ALA A 252 8.99 6.00 7.88
CA ALA A 252 7.75 5.28 8.12
C ALA A 252 7.98 4.06 9.01
N MET A 253 8.99 3.23 8.72
CA MET A 253 9.35 2.07 9.52
C MET A 253 9.68 2.44 10.97
N LEU A 254 10.48 3.48 11.19
CA LEU A 254 10.84 3.94 12.53
C LEU A 254 9.60 4.45 13.28
N THR A 255 8.83 5.33 12.62
CA THR A 255 7.62 5.93 13.20
C THR A 255 6.58 4.86 13.52
N SER A 256 6.29 3.97 12.58
CA SER A 256 5.32 2.90 12.74
C SER A 256 5.75 1.90 13.81
N THR A 257 7.04 1.57 13.90
CA THR A 257 7.56 0.66 14.94
C THR A 257 7.36 1.26 16.33
N VAL A 258 7.73 2.52 16.52
CA VAL A 258 7.53 3.22 17.81
C VAL A 258 6.04 3.28 18.16
N LEU A 259 5.18 3.63 17.20
CA LEU A 259 3.74 3.70 17.43
C LEU A 259 3.13 2.33 17.75
N VAL A 260 3.53 1.27 17.05
CA VAL A 260 3.10 -0.10 17.34
C VAL A 260 3.44 -0.49 18.77
N LEU A 261 4.65 -0.19 19.25
CA LEU A 261 5.03 -0.47 20.64
C LEU A 261 4.13 0.28 21.64
N ILE A 262 3.84 1.55 21.37
CA ILE A 262 2.98 2.37 22.23
C ILE A 262 1.54 1.81 22.24
N VAL A 263 0.92 1.62 21.08
CA VAL A 263 -0.49 1.18 21.00
C VAL A 263 -0.69 -0.23 21.52
N ASN A 264 0.31 -1.11 21.37
CA ASN A 264 0.28 -2.45 21.96
C ASN A 264 0.45 -2.40 23.49
N TYR A 265 1.37 -1.57 24.01
CA TYR A 265 1.58 -1.42 25.45
C TYR A 265 0.31 -0.94 26.17
N PHE A 266 -0.39 0.04 25.58
CA PHE A 266 -1.65 0.56 26.11
C PHE A 266 -2.88 -0.25 25.69
N ASN A 267 -2.71 -1.32 24.91
CA ASN A 267 -3.78 -2.13 24.35
C ASN A 267 -4.90 -1.30 23.67
N VAL A 268 -4.53 -0.27 22.91
CA VAL A 268 -5.46 0.75 22.37
C VAL A 268 -6.54 0.14 21.48
N PHE A 269 -6.18 -0.87 20.67
CA PHE A 269 -7.08 -1.47 19.68
C PHE A 269 -7.60 -2.86 20.07
N GLY A 270 -7.18 -3.42 21.21
CA GLY A 270 -7.55 -4.78 21.61
C GLY A 270 -6.96 -5.89 20.74
N VAL A 271 -6.09 -5.55 19.77
CA VAL A 271 -5.42 -6.47 18.84
C VAL A 271 -3.93 -6.15 18.82
N LEU A 272 -3.09 -7.18 18.83
CA LEU A 272 -1.65 -7.04 18.73
C LEU A 272 -1.26 -6.62 17.30
N LEU A 273 -0.80 -5.37 17.16
CA LEU A 273 -0.33 -4.86 15.88
C LEU A 273 1.13 -5.21 15.64
N LEU A 274 1.48 -5.41 14.37
CA LEU A 274 2.83 -5.73 13.92
C LEU A 274 3.39 -4.62 13.03
N PRO A 275 4.71 -4.39 13.00
CA PRO A 275 5.31 -3.48 12.03
C PRO A 275 4.99 -3.90 10.59
N LEU A 276 4.31 -3.02 9.83
CA LEU A 276 3.90 -3.27 8.45
C LEU A 276 5.00 -2.88 7.47
N VAL A 277 5.90 -3.83 7.18
CA VAL A 277 7.05 -3.58 6.28
C VAL A 277 6.59 -3.26 4.85
N ILE A 278 5.59 -3.98 4.34
CA ILE A 278 5.06 -3.79 2.98
C ILE A 278 4.46 -2.39 2.88
N THR A 279 3.53 -2.05 3.78
CA THR A 279 2.85 -0.75 3.80
C THR A 279 3.81 0.43 4.03
N SER A 280 4.87 0.21 4.83
CA SER A 280 5.91 1.22 5.05
C SER A 280 6.76 1.44 3.80
N PHE A 281 7.03 0.40 3.01
CA PHE A 281 7.84 0.53 1.81
C PHE A 281 7.04 1.06 0.61
N PHE A 282 5.95 0.38 0.25
CA PHE A 282 5.22 0.68 -0.98
C PHE A 282 4.35 1.93 -0.83
N GLU A 283 3.43 1.89 0.13
CA GLU A 283 2.41 2.92 0.29
C GLU A 283 2.97 4.18 0.94
N CYS A 284 3.74 4.04 2.02
CA CYS A 284 4.39 5.20 2.64
C CYS A 284 5.56 5.71 1.79
N GLY A 285 6.27 4.85 1.05
CA GLY A 285 7.26 5.29 0.06
C GLY A 285 6.62 6.08 -1.08
N GLY A 286 5.48 5.63 -1.61
CA GLY A 286 4.66 6.40 -2.55
C GLY A 286 4.17 7.73 -1.96
N ALA A 287 3.68 7.70 -0.72
CA ALA A 287 3.25 8.89 0.00
C ALA A 287 4.41 9.87 0.24
N ALA A 288 5.63 9.40 0.42
CA ALA A 288 6.82 10.22 0.58
C ALA A 288 7.19 10.94 -0.72
N VAL A 289 7.10 10.27 -1.87
CA VAL A 289 7.27 10.89 -3.20
C VAL A 289 6.25 12.02 -3.40
N ILE A 290 5.00 11.77 -3.02
CA ILE A 290 3.94 12.78 -3.08
C ILE A 290 4.23 13.94 -2.13
N GLY A 291 4.63 13.65 -0.89
CA GLY A 291 5.01 14.65 0.10
C GLY A 291 6.19 15.50 -0.38
N GLU A 292 7.16 14.90 -1.04
CA GLU A 292 8.30 15.60 -1.62
C GLU A 292 7.87 16.57 -2.74
N GLY A 293 7.00 16.13 -3.65
CA GLY A 293 6.46 17.00 -4.70
C GLY A 293 5.77 18.26 -4.17
N GLN A 294 5.24 18.19 -2.95
CA GLN A 294 4.57 19.30 -2.28
C GLN A 294 5.48 20.14 -1.38
N GLY A 295 6.51 19.54 -0.78
CA GLY A 295 7.26 20.16 0.30
C GLY A 295 8.77 19.85 0.33
N GLY A 296 9.33 19.36 -0.77
CA GLY A 296 10.75 18.97 -0.86
C GLY A 296 11.15 17.92 0.18
N LEU A 297 12.42 17.92 0.58
CA LEU A 297 12.97 17.01 1.59
C LEU A 297 12.19 17.04 2.91
N ARG A 298 11.79 18.23 3.38
CA ARG A 298 11.00 18.36 4.62
C ARG A 298 9.60 17.77 4.46
N GLY A 299 9.00 17.96 3.29
CA GLY A 299 7.72 17.37 2.92
C GLY A 299 7.78 15.84 2.86
N ALA A 300 8.86 15.27 2.29
CA ALA A 300 9.06 13.83 2.29
C ALA A 300 9.10 13.26 3.72
N VAL A 301 9.88 13.87 4.62
CA VAL A 301 10.00 13.41 6.01
C VAL A 301 8.69 13.61 6.78
N ALA A 302 8.16 14.83 6.85
CA ALA A 302 6.95 15.14 7.62
C ALA A 302 5.72 14.40 7.08
N GLY A 303 5.61 14.31 5.76
CA GLY A 303 4.55 13.55 5.10
C GLY A 303 4.63 12.05 5.38
N SER A 304 5.83 11.47 5.44
CA SER A 304 6.03 10.06 5.79
C SER A 304 5.70 9.76 7.25
N VAL A 305 6.06 10.65 8.18
CA VAL A 305 5.63 10.54 9.58
C VAL A 305 4.11 10.53 9.67
N ALA A 306 3.45 11.49 9.00
CA ALA A 306 2.00 11.60 8.99
C ALA A 306 1.32 10.37 8.37
N ALA A 307 1.83 9.87 7.25
CA ALA A 307 1.36 8.66 6.60
C ALA A 307 1.51 7.44 7.51
N ALA A 308 2.65 7.27 8.19
CA ALA A 308 2.88 6.16 9.11
C ALA A 308 1.97 6.21 10.34
N VAL A 309 1.70 7.40 10.88
CA VAL A 309 0.72 7.58 11.97
C VAL A 309 -0.67 7.15 11.51
N LEU A 310 -1.11 7.65 10.36
CA LEU A 310 -2.41 7.29 9.79
C LEU A 310 -2.49 5.80 9.48
N MET A 311 -1.41 5.20 9.00
CA MET A 311 -1.30 3.77 8.73
C MET A 311 -1.57 2.93 9.98
N ILE A 312 -0.97 3.28 11.13
CA ILE A 312 -1.20 2.56 12.39
C ILE A 312 -2.64 2.72 12.88
N VAL A 313 -3.24 3.91 12.73
CA VAL A 313 -4.66 4.12 13.07
C VAL A 313 -5.58 3.27 12.20
N LEU A 314 -5.35 3.26 10.88
CA LEU A 314 -6.17 2.52 9.93
C LEU A 314 -6.07 1.00 10.13
N VAL A 315 -4.85 0.46 10.32
CA VAL A 315 -4.69 -0.98 10.58
C VAL A 315 -5.27 -1.35 11.94
N GLY A 316 -5.11 -0.52 12.97
CA GLY A 316 -5.67 -0.76 14.30
C GLY A 316 -7.19 -0.92 14.29
N ILE A 317 -7.88 0.03 13.64
CA ILE A 317 -9.34 -0.01 13.51
C ILE A 317 -9.75 -1.20 12.65
N SER A 318 -9.18 -1.35 11.45
CA SER A 318 -9.59 -2.44 10.54
C SER A 318 -9.30 -3.83 11.11
N ALA A 319 -8.17 -4.04 11.78
CA ALA A 319 -7.85 -5.32 12.42
C ALA A 319 -8.85 -5.68 13.53
N ALA A 320 -9.30 -4.69 14.31
CA ALA A 320 -10.34 -4.91 15.32
C ALA A 320 -11.69 -5.27 14.69
N LEU A 321 -12.03 -4.70 13.53
CA LEU A 321 -13.27 -4.99 12.81
C LEU A 321 -13.28 -6.38 12.14
N TYR A 322 -12.14 -6.86 11.65
CA TYR A 322 -12.04 -8.09 10.87
C TYR A 322 -11.89 -9.38 11.68
N SER A 323 -12.32 -9.38 12.95
CA SER A 323 -12.05 -10.46 13.92
C SER A 323 -12.58 -11.84 13.53
N HIS A 324 -13.55 -11.93 12.62
CA HIS A 324 -14.18 -13.19 12.19
C HIS A 324 -13.88 -13.56 10.73
N THR A 325 -13.18 -12.71 9.98
CA THR A 325 -12.92 -12.89 8.56
C THR A 325 -11.43 -12.86 8.25
N ILE A 326 -10.85 -11.69 8.00
CA ILE A 326 -9.53 -11.52 7.39
C ILE A 326 -8.52 -10.78 8.30
N GLN A 327 -8.69 -10.82 9.63
CA GLN A 327 -7.82 -10.11 10.58
C GLN A 327 -6.32 -10.39 10.35
N ASN A 328 -5.94 -11.66 10.19
CA ASN A 328 -4.54 -12.02 9.98
C ASN A 328 -3.99 -11.44 8.65
N TRP A 329 -4.85 -11.33 7.63
CA TRP A 329 -4.48 -10.74 6.35
C TRP A 329 -4.32 -9.22 6.45
N ILE A 330 -5.25 -8.52 7.12
CA ILE A 330 -5.20 -7.05 7.24
C ILE A 330 -4.02 -6.58 8.10
N LEU A 331 -3.56 -7.38 9.06
CA LEU A 331 -2.35 -7.10 9.84
C LEU A 331 -1.06 -7.13 8.99
N ILE A 332 -1.10 -7.73 7.81
CA ILE A 332 0.04 -7.82 6.89
C ILE A 332 -0.06 -6.77 5.77
N PHE A 333 -1.24 -6.59 5.18
CA PHE A 333 -1.44 -5.80 3.95
C PHE A 333 -2.25 -4.51 4.17
N GLY A 334 -2.76 -4.27 5.37
CA GLY A 334 -3.59 -3.12 5.70
C GLY A 334 -2.80 -1.87 6.06
N GLY A 335 -3.45 -0.98 6.83
CA GLY A 335 -2.91 0.32 7.21
C GLY A 335 -2.97 1.35 6.08
N ASN A 336 -3.81 1.11 5.08
CA ASN A 336 -3.86 1.91 3.87
C ASN A 336 -5.31 1.98 3.35
N ASP A 337 -5.52 2.27 2.07
CA ASP A 337 -6.85 2.37 1.49
C ASP A 337 -7.66 1.08 1.56
N LEU A 338 -7.03 -0.10 1.67
CA LEU A 338 -7.72 -1.36 1.90
C LEU A 338 -8.39 -1.37 3.29
N SER A 339 -7.65 -0.92 4.31
CA SER A 339 -8.22 -0.72 5.65
C SER A 339 -9.35 0.31 5.63
N LEU A 340 -9.14 1.45 4.94
CA LEU A 340 -10.16 2.50 4.86
C LEU A 340 -11.45 2.02 4.18
N THR A 341 -11.32 1.42 2.99
CA THR A 341 -12.48 0.93 2.23
C THR A 341 -13.19 -0.22 2.95
N GLY A 342 -12.44 -1.07 3.63
CA GLY A 342 -12.95 -2.09 4.53
C GLY A 342 -13.80 -1.55 5.68
N ILE A 343 -13.28 -0.54 6.39
CA ILE A 343 -14.00 0.16 7.47
C ILE A 343 -15.29 0.78 6.94
N ILE A 344 -15.23 1.47 5.79
CA ILE A 344 -16.41 2.07 5.15
C ILE A 344 -17.44 0.99 4.80
N ALA A 345 -17.00 -0.13 4.22
CA ALA A 345 -17.86 -1.24 3.86
C ALA A 345 -18.60 -1.83 5.06
N TYR A 346 -17.89 -2.03 6.18
CA TYR A 346 -18.49 -2.50 7.42
C TYR A 346 -19.62 -1.60 7.90
N TYR A 347 -19.37 -0.30 8.05
CA TYR A 347 -20.38 0.63 8.55
C TYR A 347 -21.57 0.81 7.59
N LEU A 348 -21.32 0.84 6.28
CA LEU A 348 -22.42 0.82 5.30
C LEU A 348 -23.19 -0.50 5.38
N GLY A 349 -22.51 -1.62 5.63
CA GLY A 349 -23.13 -2.91 5.83
C GLY A 349 -24.11 -2.94 6.99
N LEU A 350 -23.77 -2.32 8.13
CA LEU A 350 -24.68 -2.19 9.27
C LEU A 350 -25.94 -1.39 8.93
N ILE A 351 -25.85 -0.41 8.03
CA ILE A 351 -26.98 0.41 7.59
C ILE A 351 -27.89 -0.38 6.64
N PHE A 352 -27.31 -1.16 5.72
CA PHE A 352 -28.07 -1.90 4.69
C PHE A 352 -28.47 -3.34 5.11
N GLY A 353 -27.92 -3.82 6.22
CA GLY A 353 -28.17 -5.14 6.81
C GLY A 353 -29.30 -5.17 7.84
N GLY A 354 -29.86 -4.01 8.18
CA GLY A 354 -31.04 -3.88 9.04
C GLY A 354 -32.32 -4.48 8.46
#